data_AF-A0A7Y1TPC6-F1
#
_entry.id   AF-A0A7Y1TPC6-F1
#
_cell.length_a   1.000
_cell.length_b   1.000
_cell.length_c   1.000
_cell.angle_alpha   90.00
_cell.angle_beta   90.00
_cell.angle_gamma   90.00
#
_symmetry.space_group_name_H-M   'P 1'
#
loop_
_entity.id
_entity.type
_entity.pdbx_description
1 polymer ?
#
loop_
_entity_poly.entity_id
_entity_poly.type
_entity_poly.pdbx_seq_one_letter_code
_entity_poly.pdbx_strand_id
1 'polypeptide(L)'
;MNYAENILETIGNTPLVKLNKITKDLNALVLAKVETFNPGNSVKDRMALKMVEDAEGDGRLLPGGTIIEGTSGNTGMGLALAGIVKGYKCIFVTTDKQSKEKVDVLKALGAEVIVCPTDVAPDDERSYYSVSKRLGDEIPNSWYVNQYDNPSNTVAHYEQTGPEIWNQTDGKVTHFVVGVGTGGTISGVGKYLKEKNKNIKVWGVDTYGSVFKKYHETGIFDENEIYPYITEGIGEDILPKNVDFDIIDGFTKVTDKDAAVFTRKLAKEEGIFVGNSAGSAIKGVLQLKEHFKENDVVVVLFHDHGSRYVGKMFNDDWMRERGFLEKEVTQALDLIKNHAEKPLVTVKTEELVSHAIERMRQYKISQIPVVDSEGIVGSVDETDLFRAYFEDKDIASKPIKELMKKPFPIVAQKATIDQISKLLNKENQAVLVELGDDKYHIITKSDVINVI
;
A
#
# COMPACT_ATOMS: atom_id res chain seq x y z
N MET A 1 -29.41 29.09 -11.17
CA MET A 1 -29.06 27.72 -10.73
C MET A 1 -27.56 27.73 -10.44
N ASN A 2 -27.08 27.02 -9.42
CA ASN A 2 -25.64 26.88 -9.17
C ASN A 2 -25.20 25.50 -9.69
N TYR A 3 -24.60 25.45 -10.88
CA TYR A 3 -24.12 24.23 -11.52
C TYR A 3 -22.78 24.52 -12.23
N ALA A 4 -21.95 23.50 -12.38
CA ALA A 4 -20.70 23.56 -13.13
C ALA A 4 -20.96 23.29 -14.62
N GLU A 5 -20.35 24.07 -15.52
CA GLU A 5 -20.50 23.92 -16.98
C GLU A 5 -19.78 22.68 -17.51
N ASN A 6 -18.71 22.25 -16.84
CA ASN A 6 -18.00 21.02 -17.12
C ASN A 6 -17.28 20.48 -15.87
N ILE A 7 -16.67 19.30 -15.99
CA ILE A 7 -16.05 18.62 -14.86
C ILE A 7 -14.83 19.37 -14.28
N LEU A 8 -14.12 20.18 -15.08
CA LEU A 8 -12.94 20.90 -14.62
C LEU A 8 -13.27 21.98 -13.60
N GLU A 9 -14.46 22.58 -13.66
CA GLU A 9 -14.93 23.58 -12.68
C GLU A 9 -15.20 22.98 -11.29
N THR A 10 -15.20 21.65 -11.18
CA THR A 10 -15.30 20.94 -9.89
C THR A 10 -13.94 20.66 -9.24
N ILE A 11 -12.83 21.02 -9.91
CA ILE A 11 -11.49 20.93 -9.34
C ILE A 11 -11.34 21.99 -8.24
N GLY A 12 -10.84 21.56 -7.09
CA GLY A 12 -10.60 22.38 -5.91
C GLY A 12 -11.74 22.38 -4.91
N ASN A 13 -11.69 23.32 -3.97
CA ASN A 13 -12.65 23.42 -2.86
C ASN A 13 -12.84 22.11 -2.07
N THR A 14 -11.75 21.34 -1.93
CA THR A 14 -11.75 20.03 -1.29
C THR A 14 -11.94 20.15 0.22
N PRO A 15 -12.50 19.13 0.90
CA PRO A 15 -12.80 19.22 2.31
C PRO A 15 -11.55 19.20 3.20
N LEU A 16 -11.67 19.85 4.36
CA LEU A 16 -10.72 19.78 5.47
C LEU A 16 -11.36 18.98 6.61
N VAL A 17 -10.81 17.81 6.91
CA VAL A 17 -11.45 16.80 7.77
C VAL A 17 -10.60 16.56 9.01
N LYS A 18 -11.18 16.65 10.22
CA LYS A 18 -10.47 16.34 11.46
C LYS A 18 -10.13 14.84 11.55
N LEU A 19 -8.88 14.53 11.87
CA LEU A 19 -8.46 13.16 12.23
C LEU A 19 -8.70 12.95 13.73
N ASN A 20 -9.32 11.82 14.09
CA ASN A 20 -9.81 11.61 15.46
C ASN A 20 -9.12 10.47 16.20
N LYS A 21 -8.85 9.33 15.55
CA LYS A 21 -8.32 8.12 16.18
C LYS A 21 -6.82 8.00 16.03
N ILE A 22 -6.29 8.19 14.82
CA ILE A 22 -4.86 7.99 14.52
C ILE A 22 -4.00 9.05 15.21
N THR A 23 -4.55 10.26 15.38
CA THR A 23 -3.86 11.42 15.95
C THR A 23 -4.27 11.71 17.38
N LYS A 24 -5.01 10.80 18.04
CA LYS A 24 -5.60 11.03 19.38
C LYS A 24 -4.56 11.37 20.47
N ASP A 25 -3.34 10.85 20.31
CA ASP A 25 -2.25 11.01 21.29
C ASP A 25 -1.36 12.22 20.95
N LEU A 26 -1.67 12.97 19.89
CA LEU A 26 -0.99 14.22 19.55
C LEU A 26 -1.61 15.37 20.31
N ASN A 27 -0.76 16.22 20.88
CA ASN A 27 -1.18 17.40 21.60
C ASN A 27 -1.44 18.56 20.63
N ALA A 28 -2.28 18.36 19.61
CA ALA A 28 -2.63 19.37 18.60
C ALA A 28 -3.91 18.98 17.84
N LEU A 29 -4.57 19.96 17.21
CA LEU A 29 -5.65 19.70 16.27
C LEU A 29 -5.06 19.30 14.91
N VAL A 30 -5.26 18.04 14.50
CA VAL A 30 -4.81 17.56 13.19
C VAL A 30 -5.97 17.47 12.20
N LEU A 31 -5.81 18.15 11.07
CA LEU A 31 -6.79 18.26 9.98
C LEU A 31 -6.19 17.73 8.68
N ALA A 32 -6.92 16.86 7.98
CA ALA A 32 -6.56 16.34 6.68
C ALA A 32 -7.21 17.17 5.57
N LYS A 33 -6.41 17.76 4.68
CA LYS A 33 -6.87 18.34 3.42
C LYS A 33 -6.98 17.21 2.39
N VAL A 34 -8.20 16.78 2.10
CA VAL A 34 -8.47 15.54 1.36
C VAL A 34 -8.65 15.83 -0.13
N GLU A 35 -7.56 15.74 -0.91
CA GLU A 35 -7.56 16.12 -2.33
C GLU A 35 -8.18 15.05 -3.26
N THR A 36 -8.67 13.95 -2.70
CA THR A 36 -9.35 12.90 -3.46
C THR A 36 -10.73 13.31 -3.98
N PHE A 37 -11.25 14.44 -3.52
CA PHE A 37 -12.55 15.00 -3.94
C PHE A 37 -12.47 15.76 -5.27
N ASN A 38 -11.27 16.01 -5.81
CA ASN A 38 -11.14 16.45 -7.18
C ASN A 38 -11.65 15.34 -8.15
N PRO A 39 -12.17 15.68 -9.34
CA PRO A 39 -12.81 14.71 -10.23
C PRO A 39 -11.89 13.62 -10.79
N GLY A 40 -10.59 13.88 -10.92
CA GLY A 40 -9.54 12.92 -11.24
C GLY A 40 -9.03 12.15 -10.01
N ASN A 41 -9.65 12.38 -8.85
CA ASN A 41 -9.36 11.75 -7.56
C ASN A 41 -7.95 12.04 -7.03
N SER A 42 -7.37 13.20 -7.38
CA SER A 42 -6.07 13.60 -6.85
C SER A 42 -5.82 15.10 -6.85
N VAL A 43 -4.84 15.53 -6.04
CA VAL A 43 -4.30 16.89 -5.98
C VAL A 43 -3.72 17.37 -7.32
N LYS A 44 -3.34 16.44 -8.21
CA LYS A 44 -2.67 16.77 -9.47
C LYS A 44 -3.62 17.39 -10.50
N ASP A 45 -4.93 17.27 -10.31
CA ASP A 45 -5.93 17.87 -11.19
C ASP A 45 -5.78 19.40 -11.24
N ARG A 46 -5.45 20.02 -10.09
CA ARG A 46 -5.23 21.46 -9.96
C ARG A 46 -4.09 21.96 -10.83
N MET A 47 -2.92 21.34 -10.66
CA MET A 47 -1.73 21.74 -11.42
C MET A 47 -1.85 21.38 -12.90
N ALA A 48 -2.50 20.27 -13.23
CA ALA A 48 -2.71 19.88 -14.62
C ALA A 48 -3.57 20.91 -15.36
N LEU A 49 -4.69 21.34 -14.77
CA LEU A 49 -5.52 22.39 -15.35
C LEU A 49 -4.74 23.69 -15.50
N LYS A 50 -4.07 24.15 -14.44
CA LYS A 50 -3.29 25.39 -14.47
C LYS A 50 -2.18 25.37 -15.53
N MET A 51 -1.44 24.26 -15.64
CA MET A 51 -0.38 24.10 -16.66
C MET A 51 -0.97 24.18 -18.08
N VAL A 52 -2.13 23.56 -18.33
CA VAL A 52 -2.82 23.61 -19.63
C VAL A 52 -3.29 25.04 -19.93
N GLU A 53 -3.94 25.71 -18.98
CA GLU A 53 -4.44 27.09 -19.18
C GLU A 53 -3.32 28.09 -19.44
N ASP A 54 -2.20 27.97 -18.72
CA ASP A 54 -1.03 28.83 -18.95
C ASP A 54 -0.40 28.54 -20.32
N ALA A 55 -0.32 27.28 -20.75
CA ALA A 55 0.19 26.90 -22.07
C ALA A 55 -0.72 27.33 -23.22
N GLU A 56 -2.04 27.35 -23.01
CA GLU A 56 -3.00 27.97 -23.93
C GLU A 56 -2.78 29.48 -24.02
N GLY A 57 -2.62 30.13 -22.86
CA GLY A 57 -2.50 31.59 -22.74
C GLY A 57 -1.22 32.15 -23.37
N ASP A 58 -0.12 31.40 -23.33
CA ASP A 58 1.17 31.81 -23.92
C ASP A 58 1.50 31.16 -25.27
N GLY A 59 0.60 30.32 -25.79
CA GLY A 59 0.71 29.73 -27.14
C GLY A 59 1.62 28.51 -27.25
N ARG A 60 2.11 27.94 -26.13
CA ARG A 60 2.81 26.65 -26.12
C ARG A 60 1.92 25.49 -26.56
N LEU A 61 0.62 25.58 -26.31
CA LEU A 61 -0.38 24.59 -26.73
C LEU A 61 -1.43 25.25 -27.63
N LEU A 62 -1.47 24.84 -28.91
CA LEU A 62 -2.44 25.36 -29.88
C LEU A 62 -3.67 24.44 -29.96
N PRO A 63 -4.84 24.95 -30.40
CA PRO A 63 -6.07 24.16 -30.54
C PRO A 63 -5.86 22.84 -31.30
N GLY A 64 -6.40 21.74 -30.76
CA GLY A 64 -6.26 20.40 -31.33
C GLY A 64 -4.87 19.78 -31.18
N GLY A 65 -3.98 20.41 -30.40
CA GLY A 65 -2.64 19.91 -30.10
C GLY A 65 -2.60 18.65 -29.25
N THR A 66 -1.37 18.19 -28.97
CA THR A 66 -1.10 16.96 -28.21
C THR A 66 -0.36 17.28 -26.92
N ILE A 67 -0.96 16.95 -25.78
CA ILE A 67 -0.34 17.05 -24.46
C ILE A 67 0.51 15.79 -24.24
N ILE A 68 1.78 15.99 -23.90
CA ILE A 68 2.74 14.91 -23.68
C ILE A 68 3.36 15.05 -22.29
N GLU A 69 3.28 14.00 -21.47
CA GLU A 69 3.84 14.05 -20.13
C GLU A 69 4.41 12.71 -19.65
N GLY A 70 5.59 12.80 -19.01
CA GLY A 70 6.15 11.74 -18.19
C GLY A 70 5.50 11.74 -16.80
N THR A 71 4.77 10.69 -16.43
CA THR A 71 3.89 10.72 -15.25
C THR A 71 3.84 9.43 -14.45
N SER A 72 3.79 9.58 -13.13
CA SER A 72 3.50 8.50 -12.16
C SER A 72 2.00 8.18 -12.04
N GLY A 73 1.16 8.76 -12.91
CA GLY A 73 -0.25 8.42 -13.13
C GLY A 73 -1.23 9.52 -12.75
N ASN A 74 -1.05 10.21 -11.61
CA ASN A 74 -1.98 11.23 -11.13
C ASN A 74 -2.02 12.47 -12.04
N THR A 75 -0.85 13.00 -12.43
CA THR A 75 -0.77 14.15 -13.35
C THR A 75 -1.35 13.82 -14.73
N GLY A 76 -1.12 12.60 -15.20
CA GLY A 76 -1.73 12.11 -16.45
C GLY A 76 -3.26 12.12 -16.39
N MET A 77 -3.85 11.76 -15.25
CA MET A 77 -5.31 11.79 -15.07
C MET A 77 -5.86 13.21 -15.20
N GLY A 78 -5.25 14.17 -14.49
CA GLY A 78 -5.66 15.58 -14.57
C GLY A 78 -5.50 16.16 -15.98
N LEU A 79 -4.39 15.85 -16.65
CA LEU A 79 -4.14 16.27 -18.03
C LEU A 79 -5.11 15.62 -19.01
N ALA A 80 -5.49 14.35 -18.81
CA ALA A 80 -6.48 13.67 -19.63
C ALA A 80 -7.86 14.33 -19.52
N LEU A 81 -8.30 14.65 -18.30
CA LEU A 81 -9.56 15.38 -18.09
C LEU A 81 -9.54 16.74 -18.80
N ALA A 82 -8.45 17.50 -18.63
CA ALA A 82 -8.28 18.78 -19.31
C ALA A 82 -8.28 18.61 -20.85
N GLY A 83 -7.57 17.62 -21.36
CA GLY A 83 -7.50 17.30 -22.78
C GLY A 83 -8.85 16.93 -23.38
N ILE A 84 -9.65 16.10 -22.70
CA ILE A 84 -11.00 15.72 -23.15
C ILE A 84 -11.90 16.95 -23.27
N VAL A 85 -11.93 17.80 -22.23
CA VAL A 85 -12.84 18.95 -22.18
C VAL A 85 -12.40 20.06 -23.14
N LYS A 86 -11.09 20.29 -23.29
CA LYS A 86 -10.53 21.36 -24.13
C LYS A 86 -10.19 20.92 -25.57
N GLY A 87 -10.32 19.63 -25.89
CA GLY A 87 -10.14 19.10 -27.25
C GLY A 87 -8.69 18.79 -27.65
N TYR A 88 -7.86 18.35 -26.70
CA TYR A 88 -6.48 17.94 -26.93
C TYR A 88 -6.32 16.41 -26.95
N LYS A 89 -5.34 15.93 -27.72
CA LYS A 89 -4.86 14.55 -27.62
C LYS A 89 -3.92 14.42 -26.43
N CYS A 90 -3.83 13.23 -25.85
CA CYS A 90 -2.95 12.97 -24.72
C CYS A 90 -2.07 11.74 -24.97
N ILE A 91 -0.76 11.90 -24.77
CA ILE A 91 0.22 10.81 -24.77
C ILE A 91 0.95 10.85 -23.44
N PHE A 92 0.86 9.77 -22.67
CA PHE A 92 1.51 9.65 -21.38
C PHE A 92 2.60 8.59 -21.40
N VAL A 93 3.75 8.94 -20.87
CA VAL A 93 4.88 8.04 -20.70
C VAL A 93 5.00 7.73 -19.22
N THR A 94 5.02 6.45 -18.85
CA THR A 94 5.09 6.00 -17.45
C THR A 94 6.10 4.87 -17.31
N THR A 95 6.29 4.36 -16.10
CA THR A 95 7.23 3.26 -15.83
C THR A 95 6.53 1.99 -15.37
N ASP A 96 7.18 0.85 -15.54
CA ASP A 96 6.70 -0.48 -15.11
C ASP A 96 6.59 -0.67 -13.58
N LYS A 97 7.10 0.28 -12.78
CA LYS A 97 6.90 0.35 -11.32
C LYS A 97 5.47 0.78 -10.94
N GLN A 98 4.84 1.60 -11.77
CA GLN A 98 3.52 2.16 -11.47
C GLN A 98 2.44 1.07 -11.49
N SER A 99 1.37 1.26 -10.72
CA SER A 99 0.28 0.29 -10.67
C SER A 99 -0.41 0.15 -12.04
N LYS A 100 -0.80 -1.08 -12.39
CA LYS A 100 -1.50 -1.38 -13.64
C LYS A 100 -2.81 -0.61 -13.75
N GLU A 101 -3.48 -0.40 -12.61
CA GLU A 101 -4.72 0.36 -12.50
C GLU A 101 -4.56 1.80 -13.01
N LYS A 102 -3.40 2.44 -12.79
CA LYS A 102 -3.13 3.79 -13.30
C LYS A 102 -3.04 3.80 -14.84
N VAL A 103 -2.37 2.81 -15.43
CA VAL A 103 -2.26 2.67 -16.89
C VAL A 103 -3.63 2.43 -17.51
N ASP A 104 -4.41 1.52 -16.93
CA ASP A 104 -5.71 1.14 -17.46
C ASP A 104 -6.71 2.31 -17.42
N VAL A 105 -6.70 3.10 -16.34
CA VAL A 105 -7.56 4.30 -16.23
C VAL A 105 -7.21 5.34 -17.29
N LEU A 106 -5.92 5.61 -17.54
CA LEU A 106 -5.52 6.56 -18.57
C LEU A 106 -5.94 6.11 -19.98
N LYS A 107 -5.77 4.82 -20.28
CA LYS A 107 -6.26 4.23 -21.55
C LYS A 107 -7.77 4.31 -21.67
N ALA A 108 -8.52 4.09 -20.58
CA ALA A 108 -9.97 4.20 -20.56
C ALA A 108 -10.46 5.65 -20.82
N LEU A 109 -9.65 6.66 -20.48
CA LEU A 109 -9.89 8.06 -20.83
C LEU A 109 -9.46 8.42 -22.27
N GLY A 110 -9.03 7.45 -23.07
CA GLY A 110 -8.64 7.66 -24.46
C GLY A 110 -7.23 8.20 -24.65
N ALA A 111 -6.40 8.21 -23.61
CA ALA A 111 -4.99 8.57 -23.75
C ALA A 111 -4.17 7.41 -24.33
N GLU A 112 -3.16 7.75 -25.13
CA GLU A 112 -2.10 6.81 -25.46
C GLU A 112 -1.14 6.68 -24.26
N VAL A 113 -0.76 5.46 -23.91
CA VAL A 113 0.12 5.22 -22.75
C VAL A 113 1.28 4.32 -23.15
N ILE A 114 2.49 4.86 -23.01
CA ILE A 114 3.77 4.19 -23.27
C ILE A 114 4.40 3.82 -21.93
N VAL A 115 4.78 2.55 -21.76
CA VAL A 115 5.41 2.05 -20.53
C VAL A 115 6.90 1.83 -20.79
N CYS A 116 7.73 2.54 -20.02
CA CYS A 116 9.19 2.49 -20.06
C CYS A 116 9.76 1.66 -18.91
N PRO A 117 10.98 1.12 -19.04
CA PRO A 117 11.68 0.45 -17.95
C PRO A 117 12.00 1.43 -16.81
N THR A 118 11.85 0.98 -15.56
CA THR A 118 12.25 1.78 -14.37
C THR A 118 13.76 1.70 -14.09
N ASP A 119 14.45 0.65 -14.52
CA ASP A 119 15.84 0.33 -14.19
C ASP A 119 16.87 0.95 -15.16
N VAL A 120 16.62 2.19 -15.60
CA VAL A 120 17.51 2.95 -16.47
C VAL A 120 17.76 4.35 -15.90
N ALA A 121 18.94 4.91 -16.20
CA ALA A 121 19.29 6.27 -15.78
C ALA A 121 18.36 7.32 -16.43
N PRO A 122 18.16 8.50 -15.81
CA PRO A 122 17.29 9.54 -16.35
C PRO A 122 17.63 10.00 -17.79
N ASP A 123 18.91 9.96 -18.18
CA ASP A 123 19.41 10.35 -19.50
C ASP A 123 19.42 9.22 -20.55
N ASP A 124 19.10 7.97 -20.16
CA ASP A 124 18.93 6.85 -21.10
C ASP A 124 17.78 7.14 -22.07
N GLU A 125 17.94 6.78 -23.35
CA GLU A 125 16.93 7.03 -24.40
C GLU A 125 15.59 6.32 -24.17
N ARG A 126 15.61 5.27 -23.34
CA ARG A 126 14.44 4.48 -22.94
C ARG A 126 13.78 5.02 -21.68
N SER A 127 14.45 5.92 -20.95
CA SER A 127 13.90 6.53 -19.75
C SER A 127 12.60 7.27 -20.10
N TYR A 128 11.64 7.26 -19.19
CA TYR A 128 10.36 7.95 -19.44
C TYR A 128 10.55 9.46 -19.60
N TYR A 129 11.61 10.04 -19.01
CA TYR A 129 12.02 11.44 -19.19
C TYR A 129 12.44 11.70 -20.65
N SER A 130 13.37 10.90 -21.17
CA SER A 130 13.89 11.04 -22.54
C SER A 130 12.80 10.78 -23.58
N VAL A 131 11.99 9.75 -23.38
CA VAL A 131 10.89 9.41 -24.29
C VAL A 131 9.83 10.52 -24.33
N SER A 132 9.39 11.03 -23.17
CA SER A 132 8.39 12.11 -23.13
C SER A 132 8.90 13.40 -23.77
N LYS A 133 10.16 13.78 -23.51
CA LYS A 133 10.79 14.94 -24.15
C LYS A 133 10.91 14.77 -25.67
N ARG A 134 11.43 13.62 -26.14
CA ARG A 134 11.57 13.32 -27.58
C ARG A 134 10.24 13.40 -28.31
N LEU A 135 9.17 12.83 -27.75
CA LEU A 135 7.84 12.90 -28.35
C LEU A 135 7.32 14.35 -28.44
N GLY A 136 7.64 15.19 -27.45
CA GLY A 136 7.38 16.64 -27.49
C GLY A 136 8.10 17.37 -28.62
N ASP A 137 9.30 16.93 -28.98
CA ASP A 137 10.08 17.53 -30.07
C ASP A 137 9.66 17.00 -31.46
N GLU A 138 9.27 15.72 -31.54
CA GLU A 138 8.98 15.02 -32.80
C GLU A 138 7.53 15.16 -33.28
N ILE A 139 6.56 15.26 -32.37
CA ILE A 139 5.13 15.33 -32.73
C ILE A 139 4.75 16.79 -33.02
N PRO A 140 4.26 17.11 -34.24
CA PRO A 140 3.82 18.46 -34.57
C PRO A 140 2.66 18.91 -33.69
N ASN A 141 2.66 20.19 -33.31
CA ASN A 141 1.66 20.78 -32.40
C ASN A 141 1.51 19.97 -31.10
N SER A 142 2.63 19.55 -30.53
CA SER A 142 2.67 18.91 -29.23
C SER A 142 3.36 19.80 -28.20
N TRP A 143 3.06 19.51 -26.94
CA TRP A 143 3.61 20.24 -25.81
C TRP A 143 4.03 19.24 -24.73
N TYR A 144 5.32 19.22 -24.46
CA TYR A 144 5.89 18.51 -23.32
C TYR A 144 5.67 19.34 -22.05
N VAL A 145 4.87 18.80 -21.12
CA VAL A 145 4.37 19.55 -19.96
C VAL A 145 5.47 19.81 -18.92
N ASN A 146 6.30 18.80 -18.64
CA ASN A 146 7.42 18.83 -17.71
C ASN A 146 7.03 19.29 -16.29
N GLN A 147 6.21 18.49 -15.60
CA GLN A 147 5.66 18.86 -14.28
C GLN A 147 6.71 19.19 -13.21
N TYR A 148 7.95 18.72 -13.36
CA TYR A 148 9.04 18.92 -12.42
C TYR A 148 9.56 20.37 -12.44
N ASP A 149 9.68 20.94 -13.63
CA ASP A 149 10.24 22.28 -13.83
C ASP A 149 9.22 23.33 -14.27
N ASN A 150 7.98 22.94 -14.55
CA ASN A 150 6.92 23.86 -14.93
C ASN A 150 6.40 24.66 -13.71
N PRO A 151 6.61 25.99 -13.65
CA PRO A 151 6.26 26.80 -12.48
C PRO A 151 4.76 26.84 -12.19
N SER A 152 3.91 26.61 -13.20
CA SER A 152 2.46 26.56 -13.07
C SER A 152 1.98 25.50 -12.06
N ASN A 153 2.78 24.47 -11.83
CA ASN A 153 2.58 23.50 -10.75
C ASN A 153 2.54 24.19 -9.37
N THR A 154 3.59 24.92 -9.04
CA THR A 154 3.68 25.69 -7.79
C THR A 154 2.61 26.77 -7.72
N VAL A 155 2.37 27.48 -8.83
CA VAL A 155 1.37 28.55 -8.92
C VAL A 155 -0.03 28.04 -8.61
N ALA A 156 -0.43 26.87 -9.12
CA ALA A 156 -1.76 26.30 -8.86
C ALA A 156 -2.03 26.16 -7.35
N HIS A 157 -1.04 25.70 -6.59
CA HIS A 157 -1.17 25.51 -5.15
C HIS A 157 -1.09 26.81 -4.36
N TYR A 158 -0.32 27.79 -4.84
CA TYR A 158 -0.29 29.14 -4.28
C TYR A 158 -1.62 29.90 -4.49
N GLU A 159 -2.23 29.77 -5.66
CA GLU A 159 -3.48 30.46 -6.03
C GLU A 159 -4.74 29.78 -5.50
N GLN A 160 -4.70 28.47 -5.21
CA GLN A 160 -5.88 27.70 -4.81
C GLN A 160 -5.72 27.02 -3.45
N THR A 161 -4.82 26.03 -3.36
CA THR A 161 -4.74 25.13 -2.19
C THR A 161 -4.35 25.88 -0.92
N GLY A 162 -3.38 26.81 -0.98
CA GLY A 162 -2.97 27.65 0.14
C GLY A 162 -4.11 28.52 0.68
N PRO A 163 -4.77 29.33 -0.16
CA PRO A 163 -5.97 30.10 0.22
C PRO A 163 -7.08 29.24 0.83
N GLU A 164 -7.37 28.07 0.25
CA GLU A 164 -8.39 27.17 0.78
C GLU A 164 -8.05 26.73 2.21
N ILE A 165 -6.81 26.28 2.46
CA ILE A 165 -6.36 25.88 3.80
C ILE A 165 -6.44 27.05 4.78
N TRP A 166 -5.99 28.24 4.37
CA TRP A 166 -6.05 29.43 5.20
C TRP A 166 -7.49 29.78 5.60
N ASN A 167 -8.40 29.81 4.63
CA ASN A 167 -9.81 30.13 4.84
C ASN A 167 -10.52 29.06 5.68
N GLN A 168 -10.30 27.78 5.39
CA GLN A 168 -10.92 26.65 6.11
C GLN A 168 -10.46 26.53 7.57
N THR A 169 -9.32 27.13 7.92
CA THR A 169 -8.79 27.16 9.29
C THR A 169 -9.01 28.51 10.00
N ASP A 170 -9.74 29.44 9.38
CA ASP A 170 -9.85 30.84 9.85
C ASP A 170 -8.47 31.49 10.14
N GLY A 171 -7.45 31.15 9.34
CA GLY A 171 -6.07 31.62 9.51
C GLY A 171 -5.33 31.05 10.72
N LYS A 172 -5.86 29.99 11.37
CA LYS A 172 -5.27 29.39 12.57
C LYS A 172 -4.23 28.30 12.28
N VAL A 173 -4.05 27.90 11.02
CA VAL A 173 -3.02 26.92 10.64
C VAL A 173 -1.65 27.34 11.16
N THR A 174 -0.96 26.42 11.84
CA THR A 174 0.37 26.62 12.44
C THR A 174 1.42 25.76 11.75
N HIS A 175 1.01 24.59 11.26
CA HIS A 175 1.87 23.61 10.61
C HIS A 175 1.19 23.11 9.34
N PHE A 176 1.92 23.06 8.24
CA PHE A 176 1.52 22.38 7.02
C PHE A 176 2.48 21.21 6.77
N VAL A 177 1.94 20.01 6.62
CA VAL A 177 2.70 18.77 6.44
C VAL A 177 2.26 18.09 5.15
N VAL A 178 3.20 17.75 4.27
CA VAL A 178 2.87 17.14 2.99
C VAL A 178 4.00 16.25 2.47
N GLY A 179 3.64 15.14 1.86
CA GLY A 179 4.58 14.31 1.10
C GLY A 179 5.10 15.03 -0.15
N VAL A 180 6.41 14.98 -0.39
CA VAL A 180 7.06 15.79 -1.45
C VAL A 180 7.50 14.90 -2.62
N GLY A 181 7.00 15.19 -3.82
CA GLY A 181 7.49 14.64 -5.09
C GLY A 181 8.05 15.77 -5.95
N THR A 182 7.27 16.27 -6.91
CA THR A 182 7.65 17.42 -7.76
C THR A 182 7.94 18.73 -7.02
N GLY A 183 7.55 18.87 -5.75
CA GLY A 183 7.75 20.10 -4.97
C GLY A 183 6.63 21.14 -5.04
N GLY A 184 5.85 21.18 -6.13
CA GLY A 184 4.93 22.30 -6.34
C GLY A 184 3.87 22.50 -5.25
N THR A 185 3.36 21.40 -4.66
CA THR A 185 2.40 21.49 -3.55
C THR A 185 3.01 22.10 -2.29
N ILE A 186 4.20 21.64 -1.87
CA ILE A 186 4.83 22.14 -0.65
C ILE A 186 5.30 23.59 -0.81
N SER A 187 5.89 23.92 -1.95
CA SER A 187 6.38 25.26 -2.25
C SER A 187 5.24 26.25 -2.41
N GLY A 188 4.18 25.90 -3.16
CA GLY A 188 3.07 26.80 -3.45
C GLY A 188 2.23 27.11 -2.21
N VAL A 189 1.82 26.07 -1.47
CA VAL A 189 1.09 26.23 -0.20
C VAL A 189 1.97 26.92 0.83
N GLY A 190 3.23 26.47 0.98
CA GLY A 190 4.16 27.01 1.96
C GLY A 190 4.43 28.49 1.75
N LYS A 191 4.65 28.92 0.50
CA LYS A 191 4.83 30.33 0.14
C LYS A 191 3.61 31.16 0.53
N TYR A 192 2.41 30.76 0.11
CA TYR A 192 1.18 31.48 0.44
C TYR A 192 0.99 31.61 1.96
N LEU A 193 1.14 30.51 2.69
CA LEU A 193 0.95 30.50 4.14
C LEU A 193 2.00 31.36 4.86
N LYS A 194 3.28 31.32 4.47
CA LYS A 194 4.32 32.13 5.08
C LYS A 194 4.17 33.63 4.79
N GLU A 195 3.60 34.01 3.63
CA GLU A 195 3.23 35.40 3.36
C GLU A 195 2.09 35.89 4.27
N LYS A 196 1.16 35.01 4.67
CA LYS A 196 0.13 35.34 5.68
C LYS A 196 0.69 35.37 7.09
N ASN A 197 1.54 34.40 7.43
CA ASN A 197 2.19 34.32 8.73
C ASN A 197 3.52 33.57 8.61
N LYS A 198 4.63 34.31 8.68
CA LYS A 198 6.00 33.78 8.59
C LYS A 198 6.35 32.72 9.65
N ASN A 199 5.59 32.64 10.75
CA ASN A 199 5.82 31.68 11.82
C ASN A 199 5.25 30.28 11.52
N ILE A 200 4.43 30.14 10.47
CA ILE A 200 3.90 28.83 10.05
C ILE A 200 5.06 27.92 9.63
N LYS A 201 5.01 26.69 10.14
CA LYS A 201 5.99 25.64 9.85
C LYS A 201 5.55 24.77 8.69
N VAL A 202 6.44 24.60 7.72
CA VAL A 202 6.21 23.81 6.50
C VAL A 202 7.12 22.59 6.57
N TRP A 203 6.51 21.41 6.69
CA TRP A 203 7.22 20.14 6.84
C TRP A 203 7.03 19.26 5.61
N GLY A 204 8.15 18.83 5.03
CA GLY A 204 8.18 17.82 3.99
C GLY A 204 8.21 16.41 4.57
N VAL A 205 7.42 15.51 4.00
CA VAL A 205 7.56 14.08 4.23
C VAL A 205 8.24 13.46 3.01
N ASP A 206 9.41 12.90 3.27
CA ASP A 206 10.28 12.28 2.28
C ASP A 206 10.30 10.75 2.47
N THR A 207 10.75 10.01 1.45
CA THR A 207 10.95 8.56 1.53
C THR A 207 12.43 8.21 1.55
N TYR A 208 12.74 7.07 2.14
CA TYR A 208 14.02 6.41 1.93
C TYR A 208 14.20 6.10 0.44
N GLY A 209 15.39 6.36 -0.09
CA GLY A 209 15.67 6.32 -1.54
C GLY A 209 15.57 7.66 -2.26
N SER A 210 15.19 8.75 -1.57
CA SER A 210 15.18 10.11 -2.11
C SER A 210 16.27 11.01 -1.51
N VAL A 211 16.70 11.99 -2.32
CA VAL A 211 17.74 12.98 -2.00
C VAL A 211 17.24 14.19 -1.19
N PHE A 212 15.93 14.44 -1.10
CA PHE A 212 15.42 15.74 -0.64
C PHE A 212 15.81 16.10 0.79
N LYS A 213 15.59 15.21 1.76
CA LYS A 213 15.92 15.52 3.17
C LYS A 213 17.41 15.85 3.34
N LYS A 214 18.30 15.04 2.77
CA LYS A 214 19.75 15.23 2.92
C LYS A 214 20.20 16.51 2.24
N TYR A 215 19.69 16.79 1.05
CA TYR A 215 19.97 18.02 0.34
C TYR A 215 19.50 19.25 1.14
N HIS A 216 18.30 19.22 1.72
CA HIS A 216 17.79 20.30 2.57
C HIS A 216 18.67 20.56 3.81
N GLU A 217 19.12 19.50 4.49
CA GLU A 217 19.89 19.63 5.72
C GLU A 217 21.37 20.02 5.50
N THR A 218 21.94 19.68 4.33
CA THR A 218 23.40 19.77 4.11
C THR A 218 23.81 20.58 2.88
N GLY A 219 22.89 20.84 1.95
CA GLY A 219 23.19 21.42 0.64
C GLY A 219 23.90 20.46 -0.32
N ILE A 220 24.09 19.18 0.06
CA ILE A 220 24.82 18.19 -0.73
C ILE A 220 23.83 17.28 -1.44
N PHE A 221 23.94 17.22 -2.78
CA PHE A 221 23.28 16.18 -3.57
C PHE A 221 24.09 14.90 -3.44
N ASP A 222 23.51 13.87 -2.82
CA ASP A 222 24.20 12.59 -2.58
C ASP A 222 23.51 11.46 -3.33
N GLU A 223 24.20 10.93 -4.34
CA GLU A 223 23.76 9.79 -5.13
C GLU A 223 23.63 8.51 -4.30
N ASN A 224 24.31 8.39 -3.16
CA ASN A 224 24.18 7.21 -2.28
C ASN A 224 22.82 7.14 -1.57
N GLU A 225 22.05 8.24 -1.57
CA GLU A 225 20.66 8.23 -1.09
C GLU A 225 19.70 7.60 -2.12
N ILE A 226 20.12 7.41 -3.38
CA ILE A 226 19.28 6.94 -4.47
C ILE A 226 19.27 5.41 -4.49
N TYR A 227 18.13 4.82 -4.15
CA TYR A 227 17.89 3.40 -4.30
C TYR A 227 16.39 3.11 -4.45
N PRO A 228 16.01 1.97 -5.04
CA PRO A 228 14.60 1.65 -5.26
C PRO A 228 13.78 1.57 -3.97
N TYR A 229 12.55 2.08 -4.02
CA TYR A 229 11.56 2.05 -2.94
C TYR A 229 10.16 1.75 -3.49
N ILE A 230 9.24 1.29 -2.63
CA ILE A 230 7.88 0.88 -3.00
C ILE A 230 6.90 2.07 -2.98
N THR A 231 7.14 3.06 -2.13
CA THR A 231 6.31 4.25 -2.01
C THR A 231 6.10 4.94 -3.37
N GLU A 232 4.88 5.40 -3.65
CA GLU A 232 4.48 5.99 -4.92
C GLU A 232 4.08 7.46 -4.73
N GLY A 233 4.58 8.34 -5.61
CA GLY A 233 4.18 9.74 -5.72
C GLY A 233 4.92 10.74 -4.84
N ILE A 234 5.85 10.29 -4.00
CA ILE A 234 6.75 11.11 -3.18
C ILE A 234 8.17 10.54 -3.21
N GLY A 235 9.16 11.40 -2.96
CA GLY A 235 10.58 11.15 -3.17
C GLY A 235 10.99 11.29 -4.63
N GLU A 236 12.17 11.85 -4.86
CA GLU A 236 12.85 11.86 -6.17
C GLU A 236 14.36 11.62 -6.05
N ASP A 237 14.94 11.23 -7.18
CA ASP A 237 16.37 11.08 -7.45
C ASP A 237 16.99 12.33 -8.11
N ILE A 238 16.17 13.35 -8.37
CA ILE A 238 16.54 14.66 -8.93
C ILE A 238 16.12 15.80 -8.00
N LEU A 239 16.52 17.03 -8.34
CA LEU A 239 16.08 18.27 -7.67
C LEU A 239 15.19 19.09 -8.62
N PRO A 240 13.86 18.89 -8.62
CA PRO A 240 12.94 19.66 -9.46
C PRO A 240 13.00 21.16 -9.13
N LYS A 241 12.89 22.04 -10.14
CA LYS A 241 12.86 23.50 -9.90
C LYS A 241 11.65 23.97 -9.10
N ASN A 242 10.59 23.16 -9.05
CA ASN A 242 9.42 23.43 -8.23
C ASN A 242 9.66 23.23 -6.72
N VAL A 243 10.75 22.59 -6.30
CA VAL A 243 11.08 22.45 -4.87
C VAL A 243 11.81 23.71 -4.39
N ASP A 244 11.11 24.56 -3.65
CA ASP A 244 11.69 25.72 -2.97
C ASP A 244 12.13 25.32 -1.56
N PHE A 245 13.40 24.95 -1.42
CA PHE A 245 13.96 24.49 -0.15
C PHE A 245 13.98 25.59 0.93
N ASP A 246 13.99 26.87 0.55
CA ASP A 246 14.01 28.00 1.51
C ASP A 246 12.68 28.16 2.24
N ILE A 247 11.58 27.70 1.63
CA ILE A 247 10.24 27.71 2.23
C ILE A 247 10.04 26.53 3.20
N ILE A 248 10.84 25.48 3.12
CA ILE A 248 10.64 24.25 3.90
C ILE A 248 11.43 24.35 5.22
N ASP A 249 10.73 24.23 6.35
CA ASP A 249 11.38 24.28 7.68
C ASP A 249 12.12 22.98 8.03
N GLY A 250 11.73 21.85 7.43
CA GLY A 250 12.42 20.58 7.61
C GLY A 250 11.74 19.40 6.94
N PHE A 251 12.43 18.27 6.95
CA PHE A 251 11.96 17.00 6.41
C PHE A 251 11.99 15.87 7.44
N THR A 252 11.02 14.96 7.35
CA THR A 252 11.07 13.66 8.03
C THR A 252 11.01 12.53 7.00
N LYS A 253 11.79 11.45 7.20
CA LYS A 253 11.78 10.28 6.30
C LYS A 253 10.86 9.19 6.84
N VAL A 254 10.11 8.56 5.94
CA VAL A 254 9.18 7.45 6.27
C VAL A 254 9.58 6.20 5.49
N THR A 255 9.49 5.05 6.16
CA THR A 255 9.77 3.74 5.53
C THR A 255 8.60 3.26 4.68
N ASP A 256 8.87 2.44 3.66
CA ASP A 256 7.81 1.82 2.85
C ASP A 256 6.80 1.02 3.68
N LYS A 257 7.28 0.31 4.71
CA LYS A 257 6.42 -0.44 5.63
C LYS A 257 5.47 0.48 6.38
N ASP A 258 5.99 1.57 6.95
CA ASP A 258 5.17 2.54 7.66
C ASP A 258 4.16 3.21 6.72
N ALA A 259 4.58 3.63 5.52
CA ALA A 259 3.70 4.21 4.50
C ALA A 259 2.51 3.28 4.19
N ALA A 260 2.79 2.00 3.90
CA ALA A 260 1.77 1.01 3.60
C ALA A 260 0.84 0.73 4.80
N VAL A 261 1.40 0.55 6.00
CA VAL A 261 0.62 0.27 7.22
C VAL A 261 -0.30 1.45 7.57
N PHE A 262 0.21 2.68 7.54
CA PHE A 262 -0.59 3.86 7.89
C PHE A 262 -1.62 4.20 6.82
N THR A 263 -1.38 3.87 5.55
CA THR A 263 -2.39 3.95 4.49
C THR A 263 -3.61 3.09 4.85
N ARG A 264 -3.39 1.85 5.31
CA ARG A 264 -4.49 0.97 5.77
C ARG A 264 -5.18 1.48 7.02
N LYS A 265 -4.40 2.04 7.97
CA LYS A 265 -4.97 2.61 9.20
C LYS A 265 -5.90 3.77 8.90
N LEU A 266 -5.54 4.68 7.99
CA LEU A 266 -6.43 5.78 7.58
C LEU A 266 -7.80 5.27 7.10
N ALA A 267 -7.82 4.22 6.29
CA ALA A 267 -9.07 3.60 5.83
C ALA A 267 -9.84 2.92 6.99
N LYS A 268 -9.17 2.13 7.84
CA LYS A 268 -9.81 1.32 8.89
C LYS A 268 -10.24 2.14 10.11
N GLU A 269 -9.48 3.16 10.49
CA GLU A 269 -9.67 3.89 11.74
C GLU A 269 -10.44 5.20 11.52
N GLU A 270 -10.14 5.93 10.44
CA GLU A 270 -10.76 7.23 10.12
C GLU A 270 -11.84 7.14 9.04
N GLY A 271 -11.94 6.01 8.32
CA GLY A 271 -12.88 5.88 7.19
C GLY A 271 -12.47 6.69 5.96
N ILE A 272 -11.21 7.15 5.89
CA ILE A 272 -10.70 7.97 4.80
C ILE A 272 -9.93 7.07 3.84
N PHE A 273 -10.49 6.82 2.66
CA PHE A 273 -9.92 5.90 1.67
C PHE A 273 -8.95 6.61 0.71
N VAL A 274 -7.71 6.77 1.16
CA VAL A 274 -6.64 7.53 0.48
C VAL A 274 -5.44 6.66 0.11
N GLY A 275 -4.54 7.20 -0.70
CA GLY A 275 -3.39 6.49 -1.24
C GLY A 275 -2.13 6.46 -0.37
N ASN A 276 -1.07 5.86 -0.92
CA ASN A 276 0.17 5.55 -0.20
C ASN A 276 0.88 6.78 0.40
N SER A 277 0.91 7.86 -0.38
CA SER A 277 1.51 9.13 0.03
C SER A 277 0.80 9.76 1.24
N ALA A 278 -0.50 9.53 1.40
CA ALA A 278 -1.25 9.96 2.58
C ALA A 278 -0.85 9.15 3.83
N GLY A 279 -0.63 7.84 3.69
CA GLY A 279 -0.07 7.01 4.76
C GLY A 279 1.33 7.46 5.19
N SER A 280 2.16 7.83 4.22
CA SER A 280 3.47 8.45 4.49
C SER A 280 3.31 9.77 5.24
N ALA A 281 2.44 10.67 4.74
CA ALA A 281 2.22 11.99 5.32
C ALA A 281 1.74 11.90 6.79
N ILE A 282 0.77 11.04 7.09
CA ILE A 282 0.28 10.88 8.48
C ILE A 282 1.31 10.23 9.39
N LYS A 283 2.11 9.27 8.90
CA LYS A 283 3.24 8.75 9.67
C LYS A 283 4.25 9.85 9.98
N GLY A 284 4.56 10.71 9.00
CA GLY A 284 5.42 11.86 9.17
C GLY A 284 4.90 12.82 10.24
N VAL A 285 3.60 13.13 10.25
CA VAL A 285 2.95 13.91 11.32
C VAL A 285 3.20 13.26 12.69
N LEU A 286 3.00 11.94 12.83
CA LEU A 286 3.24 11.25 14.10
C LEU A 286 4.71 11.23 14.53
N GLN A 287 5.65 11.24 13.58
CA GLN A 287 7.09 11.33 13.85
C GLN A 287 7.49 12.73 14.33
N LEU A 288 6.75 13.77 13.94
CA LEU A 288 7.01 15.17 14.30
C LEU A 288 6.30 15.59 15.59
N LYS A 289 5.82 14.66 16.41
CA LYS A 289 4.97 14.93 17.57
C LYS A 289 5.59 15.93 18.56
N GLU A 290 6.91 15.93 18.71
CA GLU A 290 7.66 16.85 19.59
C GLU A 290 7.65 18.31 19.10
N HIS A 291 7.26 18.54 17.84
CA HIS A 291 7.13 19.88 17.27
C HIS A 291 5.75 20.50 17.53
N PHE A 292 4.80 19.75 18.10
CA PHE A 292 3.41 20.20 18.27
C PHE A 292 3.06 20.54 19.73
N LYS A 293 2.20 21.55 19.90
CA LYS A 293 1.71 22.07 21.18
C LYS A 293 0.19 22.14 21.21
N GLU A 294 -0.39 22.17 22.41
CA GLU A 294 -1.84 22.04 22.71
C GLU A 294 -2.78 22.93 21.88
N ASN A 295 -2.30 24.06 21.34
CA ASN A 295 -3.08 25.01 20.53
C ASN A 295 -2.70 25.03 19.04
N ASP A 296 -1.79 24.14 18.61
CA ASP A 296 -1.39 24.06 17.22
C ASP A 296 -2.49 23.45 16.37
N VAL A 297 -2.70 24.05 15.20
CA VAL A 297 -3.51 23.49 14.12
C VAL A 297 -2.56 22.97 13.04
N VAL A 298 -2.49 21.65 12.91
CA VAL A 298 -1.67 20.93 11.94
C VAL A 298 -2.56 20.52 10.77
N VAL A 299 -2.21 20.98 9.57
CA VAL A 299 -2.87 20.57 8.33
C VAL A 299 -1.96 19.62 7.57
N VAL A 300 -2.44 18.39 7.33
CA VAL A 300 -1.78 17.38 6.51
C VAL A 300 -2.53 17.19 5.20
N LEU A 301 -1.83 17.16 4.06
CA LEU A 301 -2.47 16.97 2.76
C LEU A 301 -2.44 15.51 2.32
N PHE A 302 -3.58 14.99 1.85
CA PHE A 302 -3.73 13.65 1.28
C PHE A 302 -3.92 13.73 -0.22
N HIS A 303 -2.93 13.24 -0.98
CA HIS A 303 -2.77 13.56 -2.41
C HIS A 303 -3.74 12.85 -3.33
N ASP A 304 -4.05 11.57 -3.09
CA ASP A 304 -4.82 10.76 -4.02
C ASP A 304 -5.65 9.66 -3.33
N HIS A 305 -6.55 9.06 -4.12
CA HIS A 305 -7.54 8.11 -3.64
C HIS A 305 -7.00 6.67 -3.53
N GLY A 306 -7.52 5.92 -2.57
CA GLY A 306 -7.08 4.55 -2.26
C GLY A 306 -7.31 3.53 -3.37
N SER A 307 -8.22 3.80 -4.31
CA SER A 307 -8.55 2.90 -5.43
C SER A 307 -7.35 2.51 -6.28
N ARG A 308 -6.34 3.39 -6.39
CA ARG A 308 -5.10 3.16 -7.17
C ARG A 308 -4.18 2.08 -6.59
N TYR A 309 -4.48 1.64 -5.37
CA TYR A 309 -3.62 0.81 -4.53
C TYR A 309 -4.31 -0.45 -4.01
N VAL A 310 -5.51 -0.76 -4.53
CA VAL A 310 -6.34 -1.90 -4.07
C VAL A 310 -5.58 -3.22 -4.20
N GLY A 311 -4.88 -3.45 -5.32
CA GLY A 311 -4.05 -4.63 -5.53
C GLY A 311 -2.71 -4.64 -4.78
N LYS A 312 -2.39 -3.58 -4.02
CA LYS A 312 -1.11 -3.42 -3.30
C LYS A 312 -1.35 -3.32 -1.79
N MET A 313 -1.18 -2.15 -1.18
CA MET A 313 -1.25 -1.97 0.29
C MET A 313 -2.62 -2.26 0.90
N PHE A 314 -3.70 -2.31 0.12
CA PHE A 314 -5.00 -2.77 0.63
C PHE A 314 -5.21 -4.28 0.49
N ASN A 315 -4.36 -4.97 -0.26
CA ASN A 315 -4.36 -6.42 -0.42
C ASN A 315 -3.48 -7.07 0.67
N ASP A 316 -4.06 -7.98 1.45
CA ASP A 316 -3.36 -8.66 2.55
C ASP A 316 -2.23 -9.57 2.08
N ASP A 317 -2.40 -10.26 0.95
CA ASP A 317 -1.39 -11.16 0.41
C ASP A 317 -0.17 -10.37 -0.06
N TRP A 318 -0.40 -9.27 -0.80
CA TRP A 318 0.67 -8.35 -1.17
C TRP A 318 1.39 -7.79 0.05
N MET A 319 0.67 -7.39 1.10
CA MET A 319 1.29 -6.88 2.32
C MET A 319 2.12 -7.94 3.06
N ARG A 320 1.71 -9.22 3.04
CA ARG A 320 2.48 -10.34 3.61
C ARG A 320 3.71 -10.66 2.76
N GLU A 321 3.57 -10.70 1.43
CA GLU A 321 4.69 -10.89 0.50
C GLU A 321 5.78 -9.83 0.67
N ARG A 322 5.39 -8.60 0.99
CA ARG A 322 6.33 -7.50 1.30
C ARG A 322 6.85 -7.50 2.74
N GLY A 323 6.38 -8.41 3.59
CA GLY A 323 6.74 -8.46 5.03
C GLY A 323 6.21 -7.27 5.84
N PHE A 324 5.18 -6.59 5.34
CA PHE A 324 4.58 -5.41 5.97
C PHE A 324 3.49 -5.76 6.97
N LEU A 325 2.83 -6.90 6.79
CA LEU A 325 2.05 -7.54 7.85
C LEU A 325 2.88 -8.63 8.51
N GLU A 326 2.85 -8.67 9.83
CA GLU A 326 3.32 -9.85 10.55
C GLU A 326 2.40 -11.02 10.19
N LYS A 327 2.99 -12.21 9.96
CA LYS A 327 2.22 -13.44 9.84
C LYS A 327 1.55 -13.68 11.19
N GLU A 328 0.25 -13.39 11.30
CA GLU A 328 -0.57 -13.71 12.48
C GLU A 328 -0.82 -15.23 12.58
N VAL A 329 0.26 -16.00 12.73
CA VAL A 329 0.17 -17.38 13.20
C VAL A 329 0.89 -17.38 14.53
N THR A 330 0.12 -17.19 15.59
CA THR A 330 0.65 -17.11 16.96
C THR A 330 0.28 -18.35 17.76
N GLN A 331 -0.81 -19.03 17.38
CA GLN A 331 -1.45 -20.07 18.18
C GLN A 331 -1.89 -21.28 17.34
N ALA A 332 -2.16 -22.41 17.99
CA ALA A 332 -2.57 -23.67 17.38
C ALA A 332 -3.80 -23.52 16.46
N LEU A 333 -4.75 -22.68 16.84
CA LEU A 333 -5.96 -22.42 16.05
C LEU A 333 -5.65 -21.80 14.68
N ASP A 334 -4.58 -21.01 14.58
CA ASP A 334 -4.19 -20.35 13.34
C ASP A 334 -3.69 -21.37 12.30
N LEU A 335 -3.05 -22.46 12.74
CA LEU A 335 -2.49 -23.50 11.89
C LEU A 335 -3.57 -24.32 11.17
N ILE A 336 -4.76 -24.44 11.78
CA ILE A 336 -5.85 -25.25 11.23
C ILE A 336 -6.90 -24.44 10.45
N LYS A 337 -6.75 -23.11 10.33
CA LYS A 337 -7.75 -22.20 9.73
C LYS A 337 -8.23 -22.66 8.34
N ASN A 338 -7.33 -23.21 7.52
CA ASN A 338 -7.63 -23.64 6.16
C ASN A 338 -8.49 -24.92 6.07
N HIS A 339 -8.64 -25.63 7.18
CA HIS A 339 -9.41 -26.87 7.25
C HIS A 339 -10.25 -27.02 8.53
N ALA A 340 -10.45 -25.93 9.28
CA ALA A 340 -11.17 -25.93 10.54
C ALA A 340 -12.62 -26.44 10.40
N GLU A 341 -13.25 -26.16 9.26
CA GLU A 341 -14.63 -26.59 8.94
C GLU A 341 -14.75 -28.06 8.53
N LYS A 342 -13.62 -28.75 8.27
CA LYS A 342 -13.63 -30.16 7.90
C LYS A 342 -13.66 -31.04 9.16
N PRO A 343 -14.42 -32.16 9.15
CA PRO A 343 -14.46 -33.06 10.30
C PRO A 343 -13.11 -33.75 10.49
N LEU A 344 -12.74 -34.00 11.75
CA LEU A 344 -11.60 -34.85 12.08
C LEU A 344 -11.90 -36.30 11.67
N VAL A 345 -11.06 -36.87 10.81
CA VAL A 345 -11.18 -38.27 10.38
C VAL A 345 -10.56 -39.17 11.45
N THR A 346 -11.32 -40.14 11.95
CA THR A 346 -10.87 -41.11 12.97
C THR A 346 -11.15 -42.55 12.54
N VAL A 347 -10.52 -43.51 13.21
CA VAL A 347 -10.81 -44.95 13.12
C VAL A 347 -11.07 -45.53 14.52
N LYS A 348 -11.89 -46.57 14.65
CA LYS A 348 -12.11 -47.27 15.93
C LYS A 348 -11.09 -48.40 16.15
N THR A 349 -10.85 -48.74 17.41
CA THR A 349 -9.94 -49.83 17.83
C THR A 349 -10.26 -51.20 17.21
N GLU A 350 -11.55 -51.52 17.04
CA GLU A 350 -12.03 -52.78 16.46
C GLU A 350 -12.20 -52.75 14.94
N GLU A 351 -12.01 -51.60 14.30
CA GLU A 351 -12.00 -51.53 12.84
C GLU A 351 -10.75 -52.21 12.28
N LEU A 352 -10.83 -52.63 11.01
CA LEU A 352 -9.70 -53.27 10.34
C LEU A 352 -8.68 -52.23 9.88
N VAL A 353 -7.42 -52.65 9.81
CA VAL A 353 -6.32 -51.85 9.23
C VAL A 353 -6.66 -51.37 7.80
N SER A 354 -7.35 -52.21 7.01
CA SER A 354 -7.84 -51.83 5.68
C SER A 354 -8.76 -50.60 5.66
N HIS A 355 -9.59 -50.42 6.70
CA HIS A 355 -10.47 -49.24 6.80
C HIS A 355 -9.66 -47.95 7.02
N ALA A 356 -8.57 -48.00 7.78
CA ALA A 356 -7.68 -46.85 7.95
C ALA A 356 -6.98 -46.49 6.63
N ILE A 357 -6.49 -47.49 5.89
CA ILE A 357 -5.87 -47.30 4.56
C ILE A 357 -6.86 -46.66 3.58
N GLU A 358 -8.10 -47.15 3.56
CA GLU A 358 -9.14 -46.61 2.69
C GLU A 358 -9.45 -45.14 3.01
N ARG A 359 -9.58 -44.79 4.30
CA ARG A 359 -9.78 -43.39 4.75
C ARG A 359 -8.59 -42.50 4.38
N MET A 360 -7.36 -42.95 4.59
CA MET A 360 -6.16 -42.19 4.21
C MET A 360 -6.17 -41.87 2.71
N ARG A 361 -6.49 -42.85 1.86
CA ARG A 361 -6.60 -42.66 0.41
C ARG A 361 -7.75 -41.74 0.01
N GLN A 362 -8.93 -41.93 0.60
CA GLN A 362 -10.14 -41.16 0.28
C GLN A 362 -9.98 -39.68 0.64
N TYR A 363 -9.48 -39.40 1.85
CA TYR A 363 -9.34 -38.04 2.36
C TYR A 363 -7.98 -37.41 2.05
N LYS A 364 -7.06 -38.17 1.42
CA LYS A 364 -5.68 -37.76 1.10
C LYS A 364 -4.93 -37.25 2.34
N ILE A 365 -4.99 -38.05 3.42
CA ILE A 365 -4.35 -37.77 4.71
C ILE A 365 -3.39 -38.90 5.08
N SER A 366 -2.37 -38.59 5.87
CA SER A 366 -1.33 -39.55 6.27
C SER A 366 -1.34 -39.88 7.76
N GLN A 367 -2.25 -39.27 8.55
CA GLN A 367 -2.36 -39.45 10.00
C GLN A 367 -3.83 -39.58 10.38
N ILE A 368 -4.16 -40.58 11.20
CA ILE A 368 -5.52 -40.81 11.70
C ILE A 368 -5.48 -41.10 13.21
N PRO A 369 -6.18 -40.33 14.05
CA PRO A 369 -6.40 -40.68 15.46
C PRO A 369 -7.30 -41.91 15.61
N VAL A 370 -6.97 -42.74 16.59
CA VAL A 370 -7.74 -43.95 16.94
C VAL A 370 -8.61 -43.66 18.16
N VAL A 371 -9.88 -44.04 18.08
CA VAL A 371 -10.88 -43.80 19.13
C VAL A 371 -11.55 -45.07 19.62
N ASP A 372 -12.05 -45.04 20.85
CA ASP A 372 -12.96 -46.06 21.41
C ASP A 372 -14.09 -45.42 22.23
N SER A 373 -14.66 -46.15 23.19
CA SER A 373 -15.73 -45.64 24.08
C SER A 373 -15.26 -44.57 25.07
N GLU A 374 -13.97 -44.46 25.34
CA GLU A 374 -13.38 -43.53 26.32
C GLU A 374 -12.75 -42.29 25.67
N GLY A 375 -12.62 -42.27 24.34
CA GLY A 375 -12.13 -41.12 23.58
C GLY A 375 -10.97 -41.49 22.66
N ILE A 376 -9.96 -40.61 22.55
CA ILE A 376 -8.78 -40.82 21.70
C ILE A 376 -7.75 -41.68 22.46
N VAL A 377 -7.53 -42.90 21.99
CA VAL A 377 -6.70 -43.91 22.66
C VAL A 377 -5.43 -44.28 21.90
N GLY A 378 -5.31 -43.86 20.64
CA GLY A 378 -4.15 -44.19 19.84
C GLY A 378 -4.03 -43.35 18.58
N SER A 379 -3.06 -43.72 17.75
CA SER A 379 -2.86 -43.11 16.44
C SER A 379 -2.33 -44.13 15.44
N VAL A 380 -2.56 -43.86 14.16
CA VAL A 380 -1.97 -44.59 13.04
C VAL A 380 -1.46 -43.57 12.02
N ASP A 381 -0.24 -43.77 11.54
CA ASP A 381 0.35 -43.00 10.44
C ASP A 381 0.65 -43.89 9.23
N GLU A 382 0.76 -43.26 8.06
CA GLU A 382 1.03 -43.92 6.78
C GLU A 382 2.34 -44.73 6.80
N THR A 383 3.35 -44.27 7.55
CA THR A 383 4.65 -44.95 7.64
C THR A 383 4.52 -46.28 8.38
N ASP A 384 3.71 -46.34 9.44
CA ASP A 384 3.46 -47.58 10.18
C ASP A 384 2.66 -48.57 9.39
N LEU A 385 1.61 -48.12 8.70
CA LEU A 385 0.81 -48.97 7.82
C LEU A 385 1.68 -49.58 6.72
N PHE A 386 2.55 -48.76 6.12
CA PHE A 386 3.50 -49.22 5.12
C PHE A 386 4.46 -50.26 5.70
N ARG A 387 5.08 -49.99 6.86
CA ARG A 387 6.00 -50.95 7.51
C ARG A 387 5.30 -52.26 7.86
N ALA A 388 4.13 -52.19 8.48
CA ALA A 388 3.41 -53.38 8.94
C ALA A 388 2.96 -54.27 7.79
N TYR A 389 2.67 -53.70 6.60
CA TYR A 389 2.36 -54.47 5.39
C TYR A 389 3.53 -55.32 4.89
N PHE A 390 4.77 -54.87 5.07
CA PHE A 390 5.95 -55.67 4.70
C PHE A 390 6.27 -56.76 5.72
N GLU A 391 5.92 -56.55 6.99
CA GLU A 391 6.17 -57.49 8.08
C GLU A 391 5.11 -58.60 8.14
N ASP A 392 3.85 -58.26 7.83
CA ASP A 392 2.72 -59.19 7.87
C ASP A 392 1.78 -58.94 6.68
N LYS A 393 1.68 -59.93 5.78
CA LYS A 393 0.85 -59.85 4.58
C LYS A 393 -0.65 -59.85 4.87
N ASP A 394 -1.06 -60.32 6.04
CA ASP A 394 -2.46 -60.38 6.46
C ASP A 394 -2.86 -59.19 7.35
N ILE A 395 -1.95 -58.24 7.60
CA ILE A 395 -2.17 -57.09 8.50
C ILE A 395 -3.43 -56.30 8.16
N ALA A 396 -3.80 -56.22 6.87
CA ALA A 396 -4.98 -55.49 6.41
C ALA A 396 -6.30 -56.04 6.98
N SER A 397 -6.31 -57.31 7.39
CA SER A 397 -7.46 -58.00 7.99
C SER A 397 -7.47 -57.98 9.52
N LYS A 398 -6.44 -57.41 10.15
CA LYS A 398 -6.31 -57.34 11.61
C LYS A 398 -6.98 -56.08 12.17
N PRO A 399 -7.43 -56.11 13.44
CA PRO A 399 -7.94 -54.93 14.14
C PRO A 399 -6.87 -53.83 14.33
N ILE A 400 -7.28 -52.57 14.28
CA ILE A 400 -6.41 -51.39 14.47
C ILE A 400 -5.68 -51.44 15.81
N LYS A 401 -6.30 -51.94 16.89
CA LYS A 401 -5.68 -52.03 18.22
C LYS A 401 -4.40 -52.87 18.26
N GLU A 402 -4.20 -53.78 17.31
CA GLU A 402 -2.98 -54.59 17.22
C GLU A 402 -1.80 -53.83 16.58
N LEU A 403 -2.07 -52.71 15.90
CA LEU A 403 -1.08 -51.91 15.18
C LEU A 403 -0.90 -50.50 15.76
N MET A 404 -1.94 -49.93 16.37
CA MET A 404 -1.97 -48.53 16.78
C MET A 404 -0.80 -48.17 17.71
N LYS A 405 -0.28 -46.95 17.53
CA LYS A 405 0.65 -46.33 18.46
C LYS A 405 -0.11 -45.60 19.58
N LYS A 406 0.67 -45.06 20.51
CA LYS A 406 0.20 -44.04 21.47
C LYS A 406 -0.56 -42.91 20.74
N PRO A 407 -1.52 -42.26 21.41
CA PRO A 407 -2.24 -41.14 20.83
C PRO A 407 -1.29 -39.98 20.50
N PHE A 408 -1.66 -39.18 19.50
CA PHE A 408 -0.93 -37.94 19.19
C PHE A 408 -0.96 -37.00 20.40
N PRO A 409 0.11 -36.22 20.65
CA PRO A 409 0.11 -35.19 21.68
C PRO A 409 -1.05 -34.22 21.49
N ILE A 410 -1.70 -33.81 22.58
CA ILE A 410 -2.82 -32.87 22.57
C ILE A 410 -2.33 -31.52 23.08
N VAL A 411 -2.73 -30.43 22.43
CA VAL A 411 -2.48 -29.06 22.85
C VAL A 411 -3.78 -28.25 22.92
N ALA A 412 -3.79 -27.24 23.78
CA ALA A 412 -4.88 -26.26 23.82
C ALA A 412 -4.86 -25.36 22.57
N GLN A 413 -6.01 -24.77 22.22
CA GLN A 413 -6.17 -23.86 21.07
C GLN A 413 -5.17 -22.69 21.05
N LYS A 414 -4.76 -22.24 22.25
CA LYS A 414 -3.85 -21.11 22.44
C LYS A 414 -2.37 -21.50 22.52
N ALA A 415 -2.04 -22.77 22.32
CA ALA A 415 -0.65 -23.21 22.35
C ALA A 415 0.15 -22.53 21.25
N THR A 416 1.37 -22.10 21.58
CA THR A 416 2.26 -21.39 20.65
C THR A 416 2.87 -22.32 19.62
N ILE A 417 3.29 -21.78 18.48
CA ILE A 417 3.98 -22.57 17.43
C ILE A 417 5.23 -23.26 17.99
N ASP A 418 6.00 -22.62 18.87
CA ASP A 418 7.19 -23.21 19.48
C ASP A 418 6.86 -24.45 20.35
N GLN A 419 5.71 -24.43 21.05
CA GLN A 419 5.24 -25.60 21.79
C GLN A 419 4.83 -26.73 20.83
N ILE A 420 4.17 -26.40 19.72
CA ILE A 420 3.71 -27.38 18.72
C ILE A 420 4.89 -27.99 17.95
N SER A 421 5.87 -27.17 17.57
CA SER A 421 7.04 -27.60 16.80
C SER A 421 7.91 -28.59 17.59
N LYS A 422 8.00 -28.44 18.91
CA LYS A 422 8.69 -29.40 19.82
C LYS A 422 7.99 -30.76 19.88
N LEU A 423 6.68 -30.79 19.67
CA LEU A 423 5.87 -32.02 19.69
C LEU A 423 5.89 -32.76 18.34
N LEU A 424 6.06 -32.04 17.23
CA LEU A 424 6.20 -32.63 15.89
C LEU A 424 7.64 -33.10 15.64
N ASN A 425 7.87 -34.40 15.69
CA ASN A 425 9.21 -34.98 15.57
C ASN A 425 9.22 -36.25 14.71
N LYS A 426 10.17 -37.17 14.89
CA LYS A 426 10.21 -38.45 14.16
C LYS A 426 9.19 -39.46 14.69
N GLU A 427 8.87 -39.40 15.98
CA GLU A 427 7.94 -40.30 16.64
C GLU A 427 6.48 -39.81 16.50
N ASN A 428 6.26 -38.50 16.50
CA ASN A 428 4.96 -37.87 16.36
C ASN A 428 4.88 -37.03 15.08
N GLN A 429 4.10 -37.49 14.10
CA GLN A 429 3.92 -36.79 12.82
C GLN A 429 2.78 -35.78 12.83
N ALA A 430 1.94 -35.76 13.87
CA ALA A 430 0.83 -34.84 14.05
C ALA A 430 0.62 -34.50 15.54
N VAL A 431 -0.10 -33.41 15.77
CA VAL A 431 -0.52 -32.92 17.09
C VAL A 431 -2.03 -32.66 17.03
N LEU A 432 -2.76 -33.02 18.08
CA LEU A 432 -4.18 -32.73 18.20
C LEU A 432 -4.40 -31.40 18.91
N VAL A 433 -5.40 -30.65 18.44
CA VAL A 433 -5.85 -29.39 19.05
C VAL A 433 -7.20 -29.63 19.69
N GLU A 434 -7.30 -29.39 20.99
CA GLU A 434 -8.57 -29.48 21.72
C GLU A 434 -9.41 -28.21 21.48
N LEU A 435 -10.57 -28.36 20.85
CA LEU A 435 -11.49 -27.27 20.49
C LEU A 435 -12.55 -26.98 21.59
N GLY A 436 -12.53 -27.74 22.69
CA GLY A 436 -13.56 -27.71 23.75
C GLY A 436 -14.71 -28.67 23.50
N ASP A 437 -15.48 -29.00 24.54
CA ASP A 437 -16.62 -29.94 24.50
C ASP A 437 -16.25 -31.31 23.87
N ASP A 438 -15.09 -31.87 24.23
CA ASP A 438 -14.53 -33.12 23.69
C ASP A 438 -14.34 -33.14 22.15
N LYS A 439 -14.28 -31.95 21.52
CA LYS A 439 -13.96 -31.82 20.10
C LYS A 439 -12.48 -31.60 19.89
N TYR A 440 -11.95 -32.25 18.86
CA TYR A 440 -10.54 -32.18 18.48
C TYR A 440 -10.38 -31.87 16.99
N HIS A 441 -9.28 -31.23 16.66
CA HIS A 441 -8.76 -31.14 15.29
C HIS A 441 -7.29 -31.60 15.26
N ILE A 442 -6.70 -31.67 14.06
CA ILE A 442 -5.35 -32.17 13.85
C ILE A 442 -4.48 -31.11 13.16
N ILE A 443 -3.27 -30.92 13.67
CA ILE A 443 -2.19 -30.16 13.03
C ILE A 443 -1.16 -31.18 12.53
N THR A 444 -0.82 -31.08 11.26
CA THR A 444 0.22 -31.87 10.61
C THR A 444 1.47 -31.03 10.34
N LYS A 445 2.56 -31.69 9.93
CA LYS A 445 3.76 -30.99 9.44
C LYS A 445 3.46 -30.07 8.26
N SER A 446 2.54 -30.46 7.38
CA SER A 446 2.15 -29.65 6.22
C SER A 446 1.51 -28.32 6.65
N ASP A 447 0.69 -28.34 7.70
CA ASP A 447 0.05 -27.13 8.22
C ASP A 447 1.09 -26.15 8.79
N VAL A 448 2.13 -26.66 9.46
CA VAL A 448 3.25 -25.84 9.94
C VAL A 448 4.12 -25.33 8.79
N ILE A 449 4.40 -26.15 7.77
CA ILE A 449 5.19 -25.74 6.60
C ILE A 449 4.47 -24.64 5.80
N ASN A 450 3.15 -24.74 5.66
CA ASN A 450 2.36 -23.77 4.90
C ASN A 450 2.34 -22.37 5.52
N VAL A 451 2.69 -22.24 6.81
CA VAL A 451 2.70 -20.94 7.51
C VAL A 451 4.10 -20.34 7.67
N ILE A 452 5.15 -21.17 7.62
CA ILE A 452 6.56 -20.70 7.59
C ILE A 452 6.84 -20.05 6.24
#